data_AF-A0A9J9GEQ6-F1
#
_entry.id   AF-A0A9J9GEQ6-F1
#
_cell.length_a   1.000
_cell.length_b   1.000
_cell.length_c   1.000
_cell.angle_alpha   90.00
_cell.angle_beta   90.00
_cell.angle_gamma   90.00
#
_symmetry.space_group_name_H-M   'P 1'
#
loop_
_entity.id
_entity.type
_entity.pdbx_description
1 polymer ?
#
loop_
_entity_poly.entity_id
_entity_poly.type
_entity_poly.pdbx_seq_one_letter_code
_entity_poly.pdbx_strand_id
1 'polypeptide(L)'
;MTFTKSWLQKQITDLEATRDEIPFGLDEDGNNTLAVLKLALAGMEAEPVAYMHRSGQVVTREECCDDKTFAICCKVETPLYAAPQPLATSERAELENYRSAQQVVRSITQHFDDIALETAREIMCDVNRRHEFLGGEVQLLSRIQCRVDDACRAAMLQGGK
;
A
#
# COMPACT_ATOMS: atom_id res chain seq x y z
N MET A 1 13.12 -25.53 11.19
CA MET A 1 11.75 -25.89 10.74
C MET A 1 11.73 -25.76 9.24
N THR A 2 11.35 -26.80 8.52
CA THR A 2 11.21 -26.80 7.06
C THR A 2 9.72 -26.81 6.73
N PHE A 3 9.24 -25.76 6.06
CA PHE A 3 7.86 -25.72 5.57
C PHE A 3 7.68 -26.75 4.45
N THR A 4 6.62 -27.56 4.51
CA THR A 4 6.32 -28.56 3.48
C THR A 4 5.23 -28.05 2.54
N LYS A 5 5.28 -28.50 1.28
CA LYS A 5 4.25 -28.21 0.27
C LYS A 5 2.84 -28.59 0.75
N SER A 6 2.71 -29.76 1.37
CA SER A 6 1.44 -30.26 1.90
C SER A 6 0.89 -29.40 3.04
N TRP A 7 1.78 -28.83 3.88
CA TRP A 7 1.38 -27.89 4.91
C TRP A 7 0.80 -26.61 4.30
N LEU A 8 1.47 -26.03 3.29
CA LEU A 8 0.97 -24.83 2.59
C LEU A 8 -0.39 -25.08 1.93
N GLN A 9 -0.52 -26.18 1.19
CA GLN A 9 -1.79 -26.54 0.52
C GLN A 9 -2.93 -26.65 1.54
N LYS A 10 -2.68 -27.33 2.67
CA LYS A 10 -3.67 -27.44 3.74
C LYS A 10 -4.07 -26.07 4.30
N GLN A 11 -3.10 -25.22 4.62
CA GLN A 11 -3.38 -23.88 5.16
C GLN A 11 -4.16 -23.01 4.17
N ILE A 12 -3.84 -23.07 2.88
CA ILE A 12 -4.58 -22.35 1.83
C ILE A 12 -6.03 -22.84 1.78
N THR A 13 -6.24 -24.16 1.75
CA THR A 13 -7.60 -24.75 1.72
C THR A 13 -8.41 -24.37 2.96
N ASP A 14 -7.82 -24.42 4.15
CA ASP A 14 -8.50 -24.07 5.40
C ASP A 14 -8.90 -22.58 5.41
N LEU A 15 -8.03 -21.69 4.94
CA LEU A 15 -8.30 -20.25 4.82
C LEU A 15 -9.34 -19.91 3.75
N GLU A 16 -9.30 -20.58 2.60
CA GLU A 16 -10.29 -20.40 1.53
C GLU A 16 -11.68 -20.86 1.96
N ALA A 17 -11.77 -22.01 2.64
CA ALA A 17 -13.04 -22.47 3.21
C ALA A 17 -13.59 -21.47 4.22
N THR A 18 -12.73 -20.95 5.11
CA THR A 18 -13.13 -19.92 6.08
C THR A 18 -13.62 -18.64 5.38
N ARG A 19 -12.93 -18.19 4.33
CA ARG A 19 -13.35 -17.03 3.52
C ARG A 19 -14.74 -17.23 2.92
N ASP A 20 -15.00 -18.43 2.40
CA ASP A 20 -16.24 -18.75 1.69
C ASP A 20 -17.44 -18.93 2.64
N GLU A 21 -17.20 -19.26 3.92
CA GLU A 21 -18.23 -19.34 4.96
C GLU A 21 -18.62 -17.97 5.53
N ILE A 22 -17.74 -16.97 5.47
CA ILE A 22 -18.01 -15.63 6.01
C ILE A 22 -18.68 -14.77 4.93
N PRO A 23 -19.88 -14.19 5.18
CA PRO A 23 -20.62 -13.42 4.16
C PRO A 23 -19.90 -12.17 3.64
N PHE A 24 -18.90 -11.68 4.38
CA PHE A 24 -18.05 -10.54 4.00
C PHE A 24 -16.61 -10.96 3.64
N GLY A 25 -16.32 -12.25 3.59
CA GLY A 25 -14.97 -12.79 3.38
C GLY A 25 -14.04 -12.64 4.58
N LEU A 26 -12.74 -12.78 4.34
CA LEU A 26 -11.69 -12.54 5.34
C LEU A 26 -11.45 -11.03 5.50
N ASP A 27 -10.89 -10.65 6.65
CA ASP A 27 -10.31 -9.33 6.86
C ASP A 27 -9.05 -9.12 5.98
N GLU A 28 -8.51 -7.90 6.00
CA GLU A 28 -7.32 -7.53 5.20
C GLU A 28 -6.14 -8.45 5.50
N ASP A 29 -5.88 -8.74 6.78
CA ASP A 29 -4.79 -9.61 7.23
C ASP A 29 -4.98 -11.05 6.74
N GLY A 30 -6.20 -11.58 6.80
CA GLY A 30 -6.53 -12.91 6.29
C GLY A 30 -6.36 -13.01 4.77
N ASN A 31 -6.81 -12.00 4.02
CA ASN A 31 -6.63 -11.94 2.56
C ASN A 31 -5.15 -11.84 2.18
N ASN A 32 -4.37 -11.00 2.88
CA ASN A 32 -2.93 -10.87 2.69
C ASN A 32 -2.21 -12.17 3.00
N THR A 33 -2.58 -12.83 4.10
CA THR A 33 -2.01 -14.14 4.48
C THR A 33 -2.29 -15.19 3.41
N LEU A 34 -3.52 -15.28 2.92
CA LEU A 34 -3.89 -16.21 1.85
C LEU A 34 -3.10 -15.95 0.56
N ALA A 35 -2.92 -14.68 0.17
CA ALA A 35 -2.12 -14.30 -1.00
C ALA A 35 -0.65 -14.72 -0.85
N VAL A 36 -0.05 -14.47 0.32
CA VAL A 36 1.34 -14.86 0.63
C VAL A 36 1.51 -16.38 0.60
N LEU A 37 0.56 -17.14 1.17
CA LEU A 37 0.62 -18.61 1.15
C LEU A 37 0.53 -19.16 -0.27
N LYS A 38 -0.38 -18.63 -1.10
CA LYS A 38 -0.49 -19.00 -2.52
C LYS A 38 0.77 -18.66 -3.30
N LEU A 39 1.38 -17.50 -3.04
CA LEU A 39 2.64 -17.10 -3.65
C LEU A 39 3.79 -18.02 -3.23
N ALA A 40 3.85 -18.40 -1.95
CA ALA A 40 4.84 -19.35 -1.46
C ALA A 40 4.67 -20.74 -2.10
N LEU A 41 3.43 -21.21 -2.25
CA LEU A 41 3.14 -22.46 -2.95
C LEU A 41 3.58 -22.39 -4.41
N ALA A 42 3.24 -21.30 -5.12
CA ALA A 42 3.66 -21.09 -6.50
C ALA A 42 5.19 -21.05 -6.63
N GLY A 43 5.89 -20.42 -5.68
CA GLY A 43 7.36 -20.40 -5.64
C GLY A 43 7.99 -21.78 -5.41
N MET A 44 7.33 -22.66 -4.65
CA MET A 44 7.78 -24.05 -4.47
C MET A 44 7.49 -24.93 -5.70
N GLU A 45 6.48 -24.60 -6.49
CA GLU A 45 6.11 -25.31 -7.72
C GLU A 45 6.76 -24.72 -8.97
N ALA A 46 7.43 -23.57 -8.85
CA ALA A 46 8.06 -22.90 -9.96
C ALA A 46 9.22 -23.73 -10.52
N GLU A 47 9.20 -23.95 -11.83
CA GLU A 47 10.35 -24.45 -12.57
C GLU A 47 11.19 -23.25 -13.05
N PRO A 48 12.53 -23.36 -13.03
CA PRO A 48 13.40 -22.31 -13.54
C PRO A 48 13.22 -22.15 -15.05
N VAL A 49 13.18 -20.90 -15.52
CA VAL A 49 13.03 -20.57 -16.93
C VAL A 49 14.38 -20.50 -17.65
N ALA A 50 15.44 -20.19 -16.91
CA ALA A 50 16.80 -20.12 -17.41
C ALA A 50 17.79 -20.39 -16.29
N TYR A 51 19.05 -20.55 -16.65
CA TYR A 51 20.13 -20.77 -15.69
C TYR A 51 21.29 -19.85 -16.00
N MET A 52 21.95 -19.37 -14.93
CA MET A 52 23.10 -18.49 -15.04
C MET A 52 24.40 -19.26 -14.75
N HIS A 53 25.31 -19.25 -15.73
CA HIS A 53 26.63 -19.83 -15.60
C HIS A 53 27.57 -18.93 -14.80
N ARG A 54 28.68 -19.49 -14.26
CA ARG A 54 29.69 -18.71 -13.52
C ARG A 54 30.29 -17.57 -14.36
N SER A 55 30.33 -17.72 -15.68
CA SER A 55 30.77 -16.68 -16.61
C SER A 55 29.79 -15.52 -16.77
N GLY A 56 28.60 -15.59 -16.18
CA GLY A 56 27.53 -14.60 -16.33
C GLY A 56 26.64 -14.80 -17.56
N GLN A 57 26.91 -15.84 -18.37
CA GLN A 57 26.05 -16.20 -19.49
C GLN A 57 24.75 -16.81 -18.99
N VAL A 58 23.62 -16.35 -19.52
CA VAL A 58 22.29 -16.91 -19.27
C VAL A 58 21.95 -17.84 -20.42
N VAL A 59 21.55 -19.06 -20.09
CA VAL A 59 21.22 -20.10 -21.07
C VAL A 59 19.83 -20.63 -20.77
N THR A 60 19.00 -20.78 -21.80
CA THR A 60 17.69 -21.43 -21.67
C THR A 60 17.81 -22.94 -21.90
N ARG A 61 16.79 -23.69 -21.48
CA ARG A 61 16.78 -25.14 -21.68
C ARG A 61 16.84 -25.55 -23.16
N GLU A 62 16.30 -24.71 -24.04
CA GLU A 62 16.25 -24.92 -25.50
C GLU A 62 17.60 -24.69 -26.18
N GLU A 63 18.46 -23.84 -25.61
CA GLU A 63 19.80 -23.55 -26.12
C GLU A 63 20.81 -24.67 -25.81
N CYS A 64 20.44 -25.61 -24.94
CA CYS A 64 21.28 -26.75 -24.60
C CYS A 64 21.04 -27.92 -25.57
N CYS A 65 22.12 -28.50 -26.09
CA CYS A 65 22.08 -29.49 -27.17
C CYS A 65 21.24 -30.74 -26.84
N ASP A 66 21.17 -31.16 -25.56
CA ASP A 66 20.25 -32.17 -25.05
C ASP A 66 20.15 -32.15 -23.51
N ASP A 67 19.12 -32.80 -22.95
CA ASP A 67 18.87 -32.91 -21.49
C ASP A 67 20.04 -33.57 -20.72
N LYS A 68 20.83 -34.42 -21.37
CA LYS A 68 22.00 -35.08 -20.74
C LYS A 68 23.17 -34.11 -20.63
N THR A 69 23.39 -33.31 -21.66
CA THR A 69 24.40 -32.27 -21.75
C THR A 69 24.05 -31.10 -20.83
N PHE A 70 22.76 -30.76 -20.73
CA PHE A 70 22.23 -29.84 -19.73
C PHE A 70 22.59 -30.30 -18.30
N ALA A 71 22.31 -31.56 -17.97
CA ALA A 71 22.64 -32.12 -16.65
C ALA A 71 24.15 -32.25 -16.34
N ILE A 72 25.04 -32.02 -17.31
CA ILE A 72 26.49 -32.16 -17.14
C ILE A 72 27.20 -30.80 -17.24
N CYS A 73 26.86 -29.99 -18.23
CA CYS A 73 27.45 -28.67 -18.49
C CYS A 73 26.93 -27.60 -17.53
N CYS A 74 25.67 -27.70 -17.08
CA CYS A 74 24.98 -26.66 -16.30
C CYS A 74 24.90 -26.93 -14.78
N LYS A 75 25.73 -27.85 -14.26
CA LYS A 75 25.71 -28.27 -12.83
C LYS A 75 26.22 -27.22 -11.83
N VAL A 76 26.73 -26.08 -12.29
CA VAL A 76 27.37 -25.04 -11.45
C VAL A 76 26.49 -23.79 -11.31
N GLU A 77 25.20 -23.88 -11.63
CA GLU A 77 24.42 -22.70 -12.02
C GLU A 77 23.39 -22.22 -10.98
N THR A 78 23.18 -20.91 -10.99
CA THR A 78 22.09 -20.26 -10.23
C THR A 78 20.81 -20.31 -11.07
N PRO A 79 19.72 -20.95 -10.61
CA PRO A 79 18.47 -21.00 -11.35
C PRO A 79 17.82 -19.61 -11.38
N LEU A 80 17.31 -19.22 -12.55
CA LEU A 80 16.52 -18.01 -12.75
C LEU A 80 15.06 -18.42 -12.93
N TYR A 81 14.20 -17.91 -12.06
CA TYR A 81 12.77 -18.14 -12.10
C TYR A 81 12.07 -16.96 -12.76
N ALA A 82 10.96 -17.23 -13.45
CA ALA A 82 10.06 -16.17 -13.87
C ALA A 82 9.62 -15.41 -12.62
N ALA A 83 9.64 -14.07 -12.70
CA ALA A 83 8.99 -13.28 -11.68
C ALA A 83 7.53 -13.76 -11.57
N PRO A 84 6.99 -13.93 -10.34
CA PRO A 84 5.58 -14.21 -10.17
C PRO A 84 4.78 -13.22 -11.00
N GLN A 85 3.78 -13.72 -11.74
CA GLN A 85 2.99 -12.89 -12.62
C GLN A 85 2.46 -11.73 -11.78
N PRO A 86 2.69 -10.47 -12.21
CA PRO A 86 2.14 -9.36 -11.47
C PRO A 86 0.63 -9.56 -11.35
N LEU A 87 0.08 -9.19 -10.18
CA LEU A 87 -1.35 -9.11 -9.90
C LEU A 87 -2.13 -8.74 -11.17
N ALA A 88 -3.22 -9.46 -11.42
CA ALA A 88 -3.97 -9.35 -12.66
C ALA A 88 -4.29 -7.87 -12.95
N THR A 89 -4.45 -7.50 -14.22
CA THR A 89 -4.74 -6.11 -14.62
C THR A 89 -5.92 -5.50 -13.83
N SER A 90 -6.88 -6.35 -13.44
CA SER A 90 -7.97 -6.06 -12.50
C SER A 90 -7.47 -5.58 -11.13
N GLU A 91 -6.65 -6.38 -10.44
CA GLU A 91 -6.09 -6.05 -9.12
C GLU A 91 -5.15 -4.84 -9.16
N ARG A 92 -4.40 -4.66 -10.27
CA ARG A 92 -3.59 -3.46 -10.49
C ARG A 92 -4.43 -2.19 -10.62
N ALA A 93 -5.52 -2.24 -11.37
CA ALA A 93 -6.43 -1.12 -11.53
C ALA A 93 -7.13 -0.77 -10.20
N GLU A 94 -7.50 -1.77 -9.41
CA GLU A 94 -8.05 -1.56 -8.07
C GLU A 94 -7.03 -0.88 -7.14
N LEU A 95 -5.78 -1.35 -7.10
CA LEU A 95 -4.70 -0.72 -6.32
C LEU A 95 -4.43 0.73 -6.73
N GLU A 96 -4.46 1.04 -8.03
CA GLU A 96 -4.31 2.41 -8.55
C GLU A 96 -5.48 3.30 -8.10
N ASN A 97 -6.71 2.76 -8.12
CA ASN A 97 -7.91 3.45 -7.66
C ASN A 97 -7.86 3.72 -6.14
N TYR A 98 -7.46 2.72 -5.34
CA TYR A 98 -7.27 2.87 -3.90
C TYR A 98 -6.20 3.92 -3.58
N ARG A 99 -5.06 3.91 -4.29
CA ARG A 99 -3.98 4.88 -4.10
C ARG A 99 -4.42 6.30 -4.46
N SER A 100 -5.20 6.43 -5.53
CA SER A 100 -5.77 7.71 -5.95
C SER A 100 -6.76 8.24 -4.92
N ALA A 101 -7.66 7.39 -4.40
CA ALA A 101 -8.58 7.75 -3.32
C ALA A 101 -7.81 8.19 -2.06
N GLN A 102 -6.75 7.48 -1.68
CA GLN A 102 -5.93 7.82 -0.52
C GLN A 102 -5.18 9.16 -0.71
N GLN A 103 -4.74 9.47 -1.94
CA GLN A 103 -4.11 10.75 -2.27
C GLN A 103 -5.10 11.90 -2.18
N VAL A 104 -6.35 11.71 -2.64
CA VAL A 104 -7.43 12.70 -2.51
C VAL A 104 -7.72 12.96 -1.03
N VAL A 105 -7.87 11.91 -0.22
CA VAL A 105 -8.09 12.04 1.23
C VAL A 105 -6.95 12.82 1.89
N ARG A 106 -5.69 12.52 1.54
CA ARG A 106 -4.52 13.26 2.04
C ARG A 106 -4.53 14.73 1.66
N SER A 107 -4.83 15.05 0.40
CA SER A 107 -4.91 16.43 -0.06
C SER A 107 -6.00 17.19 0.68
N ILE A 108 -7.15 16.56 0.90
CA ILE A 108 -8.25 17.12 1.69
C ILE A 108 -7.78 17.41 3.12
N THR A 109 -7.21 16.42 3.83
CA THR A 109 -6.75 16.60 5.21
C THR A 109 -5.68 17.69 5.33
N GLN A 110 -4.78 17.79 4.35
CA GLN A 110 -3.72 18.79 4.36
C GLN A 110 -4.25 20.22 4.24
N HIS A 111 -5.32 20.44 3.46
CA HIS A 111 -5.97 21.75 3.39
C HIS A 111 -6.61 22.16 4.72
N PHE A 112 -7.23 21.22 5.45
CA PHE A 112 -7.77 21.50 6.78
C PHE A 112 -6.65 21.84 7.77
N ASP A 113 -5.54 21.12 7.72
CA ASP A 113 -4.36 21.39 8.57
C ASP A 113 -3.79 22.79 8.32
N ASP A 114 -3.66 23.20 7.04
CA ASP A 114 -3.18 24.53 6.67
C ASP A 114 -4.11 25.64 7.17
N ILE A 115 -5.43 25.48 6.99
CA ILE A 115 -6.44 26.42 7.49
C ILE A 115 -6.35 26.52 9.01
N ALA A 116 -6.31 25.39 9.72
CA ALA A 116 -6.25 25.36 11.17
C ALA A 116 -4.97 26.03 11.71
N LEU A 117 -3.82 25.77 11.08
CA LEU A 117 -2.54 26.34 11.48
C LEU A 117 -2.53 27.87 11.28
N GLU A 118 -3.06 28.35 10.16
CA GLU A 118 -3.12 29.78 9.87
C GLU A 118 -4.07 30.50 10.83
N THR A 119 -5.28 29.96 11.06
CA THR A 119 -6.21 30.49 12.06
C THR A 119 -5.59 30.53 13.46
N ALA A 120 -4.84 29.48 13.85
CA ALA A 120 -4.15 29.45 15.14
C ALA A 120 -3.07 30.55 15.26
N ARG A 121 -2.30 30.80 14.20
CA ARG A 121 -1.30 31.88 14.17
C ARG A 121 -1.96 33.25 14.32
N GLU A 122 -3.06 33.46 13.62
CA GLU A 122 -3.80 34.71 13.66
C GLU A 122 -4.41 34.98 15.05
N ILE A 123 -5.01 33.95 15.67
CA ILE A 123 -5.51 34.03 17.05
C ILE A 123 -4.36 34.35 18.00
N MET A 124 -3.21 33.71 17.85
CA MET A 124 -2.03 33.98 18.68
C MET A 124 -1.56 35.43 18.54
N CYS A 125 -1.58 35.98 17.33
CA CYS A 125 -1.27 37.40 17.08
C CYS A 125 -2.24 38.33 17.83
N ASP A 126 -3.54 38.04 17.78
CA ASP A 126 -4.54 38.83 18.51
C ASP A 126 -4.36 38.73 20.03
N VAL A 127 -4.08 37.53 20.56
CA VAL A 127 -3.82 37.31 22.00
C VAL A 127 -2.57 38.06 22.45
N ASN A 128 -1.50 38.07 21.65
CA ASN A 128 -0.29 38.81 21.96
C ASN A 128 -0.53 40.34 21.96
N ARG A 129 -1.42 40.81 21.08
CA ARG A 129 -1.83 42.21 20.98
C ARG A 129 -3.04 42.56 21.85
N ARG A 130 -3.40 41.71 22.81
CA ARG A 130 -4.61 41.88 23.64
C ARG A 130 -4.72 43.22 24.37
N HIS A 131 -3.57 43.81 24.68
CA HIS A 131 -3.44 45.09 25.37
C HIS A 131 -3.86 46.29 24.50
N GLU A 132 -3.95 46.13 23.18
CA GLU A 132 -4.37 47.16 22.24
C GLU A 132 -5.91 47.28 22.11
N PHE A 133 -6.67 46.31 22.64
CA PHE A 133 -8.12 46.30 22.55
C PHE A 133 -8.77 47.16 23.63
N LEU A 134 -9.47 48.21 23.23
CA LEU A 134 -10.23 49.09 24.12
C LEU A 134 -11.39 48.38 24.82
N GLY A 135 -11.96 47.36 24.17
CA GLY A 135 -13.03 46.51 24.74
C GLY A 135 -12.52 45.33 25.57
N GLY A 136 -11.21 45.27 25.88
CA GLY A 136 -10.61 44.23 26.71
C GLY A 136 -10.87 42.82 26.18
N GLU A 137 -11.13 41.88 27.10
CA GLU A 137 -11.34 40.46 26.77
C GLU A 137 -12.57 40.22 25.89
N VAL A 138 -13.63 41.01 26.03
CA VAL A 138 -14.86 40.84 25.25
C VAL A 138 -14.60 41.08 23.75
N GLN A 139 -13.81 42.10 23.44
CA GLN A 139 -13.44 42.40 22.05
C GLN A 139 -12.50 41.34 21.47
N LEU A 140 -11.56 40.82 22.28
CA LEU A 140 -10.67 39.72 21.87
C LEU A 140 -11.47 38.44 21.55
N LEU A 141 -12.40 38.06 22.41
CA LEU A 141 -13.25 36.88 22.21
C LEU A 141 -14.11 37.00 20.95
N SER A 142 -14.69 38.18 20.71
CA SER A 142 -15.46 38.44 19.48
C SER A 142 -14.59 38.28 18.22
N ARG A 143 -13.33 38.72 18.27
CA ARG A 143 -12.40 38.62 17.14
C ARG A 143 -11.96 37.17 16.88
N ILE A 144 -11.68 36.41 17.95
CA ILE A 144 -11.39 34.98 17.86
C ILE A 144 -12.58 34.24 17.24
N GLN A 145 -13.80 34.55 17.68
CA GLN A 145 -15.02 33.96 17.13
C GLN A 145 -15.13 34.23 15.62
N CYS A 146 -14.90 35.47 15.17
CA CYS A 146 -14.91 35.78 13.74
C CYS A 146 -13.86 34.97 12.94
N ARG A 147 -12.64 34.80 13.47
CA ARG A 147 -11.59 34.01 12.80
C ARG A 147 -11.97 32.55 12.66
N VAL A 148 -12.59 31.97 13.68
CA VAL A 148 -13.10 30.59 13.62
C VAL A 148 -14.22 30.47 12.59
N ASP A 149 -15.16 31.42 12.57
CA ASP A 149 -16.27 31.39 11.61
C ASP A 149 -15.79 31.52 10.16
N ASP A 150 -14.79 32.37 9.90
CA ASP A 150 -14.17 32.53 8.58
C ASP A 150 -13.40 31.27 8.16
N ALA A 151 -12.68 30.64 9.08
CA ALA A 151 -12.01 29.37 8.84
C ALA A 151 -12.99 28.25 8.50
N CYS A 152 -14.11 28.16 9.22
CA CYS A 152 -15.18 27.22 8.93
C CYS A 152 -15.80 27.46 7.55
N ARG A 153 -16.05 28.73 7.17
CA ARG A 153 -16.53 29.08 5.82
C ARG A 153 -15.52 28.69 4.74
N ALA A 154 -14.24 29.00 4.93
CA ALA A 154 -13.18 28.67 3.98
C ALA A 154 -13.06 27.16 3.75
N ALA A 155 -13.15 26.38 4.82
CA ALA A 155 -13.15 24.92 4.76
C ALA A 155 -14.36 24.37 3.97
N MET A 156 -15.57 24.92 4.18
CA MET A 156 -16.77 24.49 3.47
C MET A 156 -16.73 24.79 1.97
N LEU A 157 -16.13 25.91 1.55
CA LEU A 157 -16.03 26.28 0.13
C LEU A 157 -15.08 25.39 -0.68
N GLN A 158 -14.16 24.68 -0.03
CA GLN A 158 -13.25 23.74 -0.70
C GLN A 158 -13.77 22.30 -0.76
N GLY A 159 -14.72 21.91 0.10
CA GLY A 159 -15.35 20.59 0.07
C GLY A 159 -16.40 20.37 -1.04
N GLY A 160 -16.62 21.36 -1.91
CA GLY A 160 -17.66 21.36 -2.95
C GLY A 160 -17.17 21.25 -4.39
N LYS A 161 -15.91 20.86 -4.64
CA LYS A 161 -15.35 20.66 -5.99
C LYS A 161 -14.90 19.24 -6.23
#